data_AF-A0A0A9DFF2-F1
#
_entry.id   AF-A0A0A9DFF2-F1
#
_cell.length_a   1.000
_cell.length_b   1.000
_cell.length_c   1.000
_cell.angle_alpha   90.00
_cell.angle_beta   90.00
_cell.angle_gamma   90.00
#
_symmetry.space_group_name_H-M   'P 1'
#
loop_
_entity.id
_entity.type
_entity.pdbx_description
1 polymer ?
#
loop_
_entity_poly.entity_id
_entity_poly.type
_entity_poly.pdbx_seq_one_letter_code
_entity_poly.pdbx_strand_id
1 'polypeptide(L)'
;MKTLVHFGAPSNILVDGKPHLGTDKLVPLLRNFRHHLRELGVTIRFNARVNDLIVEDGQVKGIVVSDSGLQPGAVDEKLSFDAVVLAVGHSARDTYSMLRQHNVDISPKSFAVGLRIEHPQELINSIQYSELAAEVQKGRGRIPVADYNIVKSVGEGEAENDLDTAEQNCSCYSFCMCPGGQVVLT
;
A
#
# COMPACT_ATOMS: atom_id res chain seq x y z
N MET A 1 -0.56 -11.76 -11.60
CA MET A 1 -1.66 -12.58 -11.04
C MET A 1 -1.39 -14.09 -11.04
N LYS A 2 -0.93 -14.72 -12.14
CA LYS A 2 -0.59 -16.17 -12.15
C LYS A 2 0.36 -16.60 -11.03
N THR A 3 1.39 -15.80 -10.75
CA THR A 3 2.31 -16.03 -9.63
C THR A 3 1.60 -16.07 -8.29
N LEU A 4 0.64 -15.16 -8.03
CA LEU A 4 -0.13 -15.17 -6.79
C LEU A 4 -0.96 -16.46 -6.65
N VAL A 5 -1.57 -16.92 -7.74
CA VAL A 5 -2.33 -18.19 -7.76
C VAL A 5 -1.41 -19.37 -7.49
N HIS A 6 -0.23 -19.39 -8.11
CA HIS A 6 0.78 -20.43 -7.88
C HIS A 6 1.16 -20.55 -6.39
N PHE A 7 1.20 -19.43 -5.66
CA PHE A 7 1.50 -19.39 -4.22
C PHE A 7 0.26 -19.43 -3.29
N GLY A 8 -0.92 -19.73 -3.82
CA GLY A 8 -2.11 -20.02 -3.00
C GLY A 8 -3.24 -18.99 -3.07
N ALA A 9 -3.17 -18.00 -3.97
CA ALA A 9 -4.33 -17.17 -4.24
C ALA A 9 -5.41 -17.98 -4.99
N PRO A 10 -6.71 -17.69 -4.78
CA PRO A 10 -7.79 -18.30 -5.53
C PRO A 10 -7.65 -18.10 -7.04
N SER A 11 -7.92 -19.12 -7.85
CA SER A 11 -7.83 -19.03 -9.32
C SER A 11 -8.78 -18.01 -9.94
N ASN A 12 -9.91 -17.70 -9.26
CA ASN A 12 -10.89 -16.74 -9.76
C ASN A 12 -10.32 -15.32 -9.91
N ILE A 13 -9.23 -14.96 -9.22
CA ILE A 13 -8.58 -13.64 -9.40
C ILE A 13 -8.03 -13.43 -10.83
N LEU A 14 -7.91 -14.49 -11.63
CA LEU A 14 -7.46 -14.42 -13.02
C LEU A 14 -8.57 -13.96 -13.98
N VAL A 15 -9.84 -14.03 -13.55
CA VAL A 15 -11.01 -13.74 -14.39
C VAL A 15 -11.94 -12.68 -13.78
N ASP A 16 -11.93 -12.52 -12.45
CA ASP A 16 -12.72 -11.52 -11.76
C ASP A 16 -12.34 -10.11 -12.26
N GLY A 17 -13.33 -9.27 -12.59
CA GLY A 17 -13.10 -7.88 -13.03
C GLY A 17 -12.56 -6.96 -11.92
N LYS A 18 -12.82 -7.31 -10.66
CA LYS A 18 -12.34 -6.59 -9.46
C LYS A 18 -11.83 -7.60 -8.42
N PRO A 19 -10.68 -8.25 -8.68
CA PRO A 19 -10.20 -9.32 -7.81
C PRO A 19 -9.81 -8.76 -6.45
N HIS A 20 -10.31 -9.37 -5.39
CA HIS A 20 -9.93 -9.09 -4.01
C HIS A 20 -9.46 -10.37 -3.33
N LEU A 21 -8.34 -10.29 -2.61
CA LEU A 21 -7.77 -11.44 -1.92
C LEU A 21 -8.21 -11.48 -0.45
N GLY A 22 -8.26 -10.31 0.21
CA GLY A 22 -8.46 -10.18 1.65
C GLY A 22 -7.19 -10.53 2.45
N THR A 23 -7.06 -9.95 3.64
CA THR A 23 -5.89 -10.11 4.52
C THR A 23 -5.65 -11.58 4.88
N ASP A 24 -6.70 -12.33 5.17
CA ASP A 24 -6.62 -13.72 5.63
C ASP A 24 -5.94 -14.65 4.62
N LYS A 25 -6.13 -14.39 3.32
CA LYS A 25 -5.50 -15.17 2.24
C LYS A 25 -4.13 -14.62 1.86
N LEU A 26 -3.87 -13.34 2.12
CA LEU A 26 -2.57 -12.73 1.84
C LEU A 26 -1.48 -13.31 2.77
N VAL A 27 -1.77 -13.49 4.05
CA VAL A 27 -0.81 -14.03 5.04
C VAL A 27 -0.23 -15.40 4.64
N PRO A 28 -1.03 -16.45 4.38
CA PRO A 28 -0.50 -17.75 3.96
C PRO A 28 0.20 -17.69 2.61
N LEU A 29 -0.31 -16.89 1.66
CA LEU A 29 0.35 -16.69 0.37
C LEU A 29 1.77 -16.13 0.54
N LEU A 30 1.94 -15.10 1.37
CA LEU A 30 3.27 -14.52 1.63
C LEU A 30 4.21 -15.50 2.33
N ARG A 31 3.68 -16.39 3.19
CA ARG A 31 4.47 -17.47 3.80
C ARG A 31 4.98 -18.46 2.75
N ASN A 32 4.15 -18.81 1.76
CA ASN A 32 4.54 -19.71 0.67
C ASN A 32 5.62 -19.08 -0.22
N PHE A 33 5.44 -17.80 -0.60
CA PHE A 33 6.48 -17.04 -1.32
C PHE A 33 7.81 -17.05 -0.56
N ARG A 34 7.77 -16.75 0.74
CA ARG A 34 8.96 -16.76 1.59
C ARG A 34 9.63 -18.14 1.63
N HIS A 35 8.87 -19.21 1.74
CA HIS A 35 9.41 -20.57 1.76
C HIS A 35 10.13 -20.89 0.44
N HIS A 36 9.46 -20.61 -0.69
CA HIS A 36 10.03 -20.82 -2.02
C HIS A 36 11.32 -20.02 -2.24
N LEU A 37 11.35 -18.74 -1.85
CA LEU A 37 12.57 -17.93 -1.95
C LEU A 37 13.72 -18.53 -1.12
N ARG A 38 13.44 -19.07 0.07
CA ARG A 38 14.45 -19.75 0.90
C ARG A 38 14.95 -21.05 0.26
N GLU A 39 14.09 -21.82 -0.39
CA GLU A 39 14.49 -23.01 -1.15
C GLU A 39 15.41 -22.68 -2.32
N LEU A 40 15.22 -21.50 -2.94
CA LEU A 40 16.11 -20.96 -3.97
C LEU A 40 17.42 -20.35 -3.41
N GLY A 41 17.65 -20.44 -2.09
CA GLY A 41 18.85 -19.92 -1.44
C GLY A 41 18.80 -18.43 -1.09
N VAL A 42 17.64 -17.78 -1.15
CA VAL A 42 17.49 -16.37 -0.75
C VAL A 42 17.47 -16.26 0.77
N THR A 43 18.39 -15.46 1.31
CA THR A 43 18.42 -15.11 2.73
C THR A 43 17.40 -14.01 3.04
N ILE A 44 16.49 -14.28 3.97
CA ILE A 44 15.46 -13.32 4.40
C ILE A 44 15.60 -13.08 5.91
N ARG A 45 15.98 -11.86 6.29
CA ARG A 45 16.14 -11.40 7.67
C ARG A 45 14.98 -10.48 8.06
N PHE A 46 14.19 -10.90 9.04
CA PHE A 46 13.19 -10.03 9.68
C PHE A 46 13.82 -9.29 10.85
N ASN A 47 13.17 -8.21 11.31
CA ASN A 47 13.69 -7.35 12.38
C ASN A 47 15.08 -6.78 12.09
N ALA A 48 15.49 -6.73 10.82
CA ALA A 48 16.76 -6.19 10.39
C ALA A 48 16.49 -4.90 9.60
N ARG A 49 16.80 -3.76 10.21
CA ARG A 49 16.60 -2.44 9.58
C ARG A 49 17.95 -1.95 9.04
N VAL A 50 17.94 -1.51 7.78
CA VAL A 50 19.08 -0.80 7.18
C VAL A 50 19.11 0.62 7.76
N ASN A 51 20.17 0.94 8.48
CA ASN A 51 20.39 2.28 9.04
C ASN A 51 21.19 3.16 8.09
N ASP A 52 22.12 2.57 7.32
CA ASP A 52 23.03 3.34 6.47
C ASP A 52 23.49 2.55 5.24
N LEU A 53 24.05 3.27 4.25
CA LEU A 53 24.72 2.72 3.07
C LEU A 53 26.23 2.84 3.22
N ILE A 54 26.95 1.82 2.77
CA ILE A 54 28.40 1.88 2.63
C ILE A 54 28.68 2.34 1.19
N VAL A 55 29.20 3.56 1.05
CA VAL A 55 29.47 4.19 -0.25
C VAL A 55 30.96 4.49 -0.38
N GLU A 56 31.58 3.99 -1.44
CA GLU A 56 32.99 4.18 -1.77
C GLU A 56 33.09 4.59 -3.24
N ASP A 57 33.83 5.67 -3.53
CA ASP A 57 34.02 6.22 -4.89
C ASP A 57 32.69 6.46 -5.66
N GLY A 58 31.65 6.89 -4.94
CA GLY A 58 30.31 7.14 -5.50
C GLY A 58 29.52 5.86 -5.83
N GLN A 59 29.99 4.69 -5.42
CA GLN A 59 29.30 3.41 -5.60
C GLN A 59 28.90 2.80 -4.26
N VAL A 60 27.69 2.25 -4.19
CA VAL A 60 27.25 1.48 -3.03
C VAL A 60 28.01 0.15 -3.01
N LYS A 61 28.67 -0.15 -1.88
CA LYS A 61 29.42 -1.39 -1.63
C LYS A 61 28.77 -2.26 -0.57
N GLY A 62 27.71 -1.78 0.07
CA GLY A 62 27.07 -2.50 1.15
C GLY A 62 26.07 -1.67 1.95
N ILE A 63 25.67 -2.23 3.08
CA ILE A 63 24.69 -1.68 4.00
C ILE A 63 25.16 -1.83 5.44
N VAL A 64 24.68 -0.92 6.29
CA VAL A 64 24.78 -1.00 7.74
C VAL A 64 23.41 -1.35 8.29
N VAL A 65 23.32 -2.43 9.07
CA VAL A 65 22.06 -3.01 9.54
C VAL A 65 22.05 -3.09 11.05
N SER A 66 20.96 -2.63 11.67
CA SER A 66 20.64 -2.92 13.07
C SER A 66 19.58 -4.01 13.17
N ASP A 67 19.79 -4.97 14.07
CA ASP A 67 18.77 -5.96 14.41
C ASP A 67 17.91 -5.44 15.58
N SER A 68 16.65 -5.10 15.28
CA SER A 68 15.68 -4.64 16.27
C SER A 68 15.15 -5.76 17.17
N GLY A 69 15.52 -7.03 16.92
CA GLY A 69 15.24 -8.17 17.78
C GLY A 69 16.30 -8.43 18.85
N LEU A 70 17.45 -7.75 18.80
CA LEU A 70 18.50 -7.86 19.80
C LEU A 70 18.31 -6.87 20.95
N GLN A 71 18.86 -7.22 22.12
CA GLN A 71 18.80 -6.40 23.33
C GLN A 71 19.40 -4.99 23.12
N PRO A 72 18.99 -4.00 23.94
CA PRO A 72 19.61 -2.67 23.93
C PRO A 72 21.14 -2.76 24.03
N GLY A 73 21.86 -2.19 23.07
CA GLY A 73 23.32 -2.23 22.99
C GLY A 73 23.90 -3.15 21.92
N ALA A 74 23.07 -3.76 21.07
CA ALA A 74 23.55 -4.46 19.88
C ALA A 74 24.31 -3.51 18.94
N VAL A 75 25.46 -3.97 18.45
CA VAL A 75 26.31 -3.22 17.52
C VAL A 75 25.78 -3.40 16.10
N ASP A 76 25.78 -2.31 15.34
CA ASP A 76 25.40 -2.33 13.92
C ASP A 76 26.32 -3.25 13.10
N GLU A 77 25.72 -4.09 12.26
CA GLU A 77 26.42 -5.02 11.39
C GLU A 77 26.68 -4.37 10.02
N LYS A 78 27.91 -4.49 9.52
CA LYS A 78 28.28 -4.05 8.17
C LYS A 78 28.28 -5.24 7.22
N LEU A 79 27.54 -5.14 6.13
CA LEU A 79 27.41 -6.19 5.12
C LEU A 79 27.76 -5.65 3.74
N SER A 80 28.65 -6.33 3.04
CA SER A 80 29.05 -5.99 1.67
C SER A 80 28.14 -6.64 0.64
N PHE A 81 27.77 -5.89 -0.39
CA PHE A 81 26.95 -6.35 -1.51
C PHE A 81 27.35 -5.62 -2.80
N ASP A 82 27.28 -6.32 -3.94
CA ASP A 82 27.57 -5.74 -5.26
C ASP A 82 26.49 -4.77 -5.74
N ALA A 83 25.26 -4.95 -5.25
CA ALA A 83 24.11 -4.10 -5.57
C ALA A 83 23.11 -4.06 -4.41
N VAL A 84 22.44 -2.92 -4.26
CA VAL A 84 21.40 -2.70 -3.25
C VAL A 84 20.14 -2.18 -3.94
N VAL A 85 19.01 -2.85 -3.71
CA VAL A 85 17.69 -2.44 -4.23
C VAL A 85 16.84 -1.91 -3.08
N LEU A 86 16.40 -0.66 -3.17
CA LEU A 86 15.57 -0.03 -2.15
C LEU A 86 14.07 -0.17 -2.50
N ALA A 87 13.43 -1.18 -1.91
CA ALA A 87 11.99 -1.45 -2.03
C ALA A 87 11.26 -1.17 -0.69
N VAL A 88 11.56 -0.02 -0.07
CA VAL A 88 11.22 0.30 1.33
C VAL A 88 9.81 0.86 1.57
N GLY A 89 9.06 1.14 0.50
CA GLY A 89 7.75 1.80 0.57
C GLY A 89 7.84 3.30 0.87
N HIS A 90 6.71 4.00 0.79
CA HIS A 90 6.68 5.47 0.92
C HIS A 90 6.79 5.97 2.36
N SER A 91 6.52 5.12 3.36
CA SER A 91 6.54 5.50 4.78
C SER A 91 7.93 5.45 5.42
N ALA A 92 8.96 4.97 4.73
CA ALA A 92 10.34 4.81 5.23
C ALA A 92 11.09 6.16 5.33
N ARG A 93 10.56 7.10 6.13
CA ARG A 93 11.07 8.47 6.28
C ARG A 93 12.52 8.53 6.76
N ASP A 94 12.91 7.59 7.62
CA ASP A 94 14.29 7.42 8.08
C ASP A 94 15.23 7.09 6.91
N THR A 95 14.83 6.18 6.03
CA THR A 95 15.58 5.82 4.83
C THR A 95 15.73 7.02 3.88
N TYR A 96 14.66 7.79 3.63
CA TYR A 96 14.78 9.02 2.81
C TYR A 96 15.71 10.06 3.44
N SER A 97 15.74 10.14 4.78
CA SER A 97 16.63 11.04 5.51
C SER A 97 18.10 10.61 5.37
N MET A 98 18.37 9.31 5.47
CA MET A 98 19.69 8.72 5.20
C MET A 98 20.12 8.97 3.75
N LEU A 99 19.24 8.74 2.76
CA LEU A 99 19.57 9.00 1.35
C LEU A 99 19.93 10.46 1.09
N ARG A 100 19.24 11.40 1.75
CA ARG A 100 19.56 12.81 1.69
C ARG A 100 20.94 13.13 2.29
N GLN A 101 21.34 12.45 3.37
CA GLN A 101 22.68 12.58 3.96
C GLN A 101 23.78 12.08 3.01
N HIS A 102 23.48 11.06 2.19
CA HIS A 102 24.34 10.59 1.10
C HIS A 102 24.29 11.45 -0.17
N ASN A 103 23.65 12.62 -0.13
CA ASN A 103 23.47 13.52 -1.27
C ASN A 103 22.81 12.86 -2.50
N VAL A 104 21.96 11.84 -2.26
CA VAL A 104 21.12 11.27 -3.31
C VAL A 104 20.09 12.31 -3.73
N ASP A 105 19.92 12.50 -5.03
CA ASP A 105 18.93 13.43 -5.57
C ASP A 105 17.51 12.91 -5.30
N ILE A 106 16.71 13.73 -4.61
CA ILE A 106 15.34 13.42 -4.21
C ILE A 106 14.47 14.61 -4.56
N SER A 107 13.55 14.41 -5.50
CA SER A 107 12.57 15.42 -5.92
C SER A 107 11.24 15.25 -5.19
N PRO A 108 10.60 16.34 -4.72
CA PRO A 108 9.23 16.29 -4.21
C PRO A 108 8.25 15.74 -5.26
N LYS A 109 7.31 14.92 -4.82
CA LYS A 109 6.22 14.39 -5.65
C LYS A 109 4.89 14.73 -5.00
N SER A 110 3.99 15.36 -5.75
CA SER A 110 2.63 15.64 -5.29
C SER A 110 1.90 14.35 -4.91
N PHE A 111 1.10 14.41 -3.86
CA PHE A 111 0.30 13.30 -3.37
C PHE A 111 -1.05 13.81 -2.84
N ALA A 112 -2.02 12.91 -2.71
CA ALA A 112 -3.33 13.26 -2.17
C ALA A 112 -3.42 12.98 -0.67
N VAL A 113 -4.16 13.83 0.02
CA VAL A 113 -4.55 13.67 1.42
C VAL A 113 -6.06 13.84 1.54
N GLY A 114 -6.65 13.30 2.60
CA GLY A 114 -8.09 13.37 2.80
C GLY A 114 -8.51 12.68 4.08
N LEU A 115 -9.80 12.38 4.16
CA LEU A 115 -10.42 11.74 5.31
C LEU A 115 -10.94 10.35 4.93
N ARG A 116 -11.03 9.48 5.93
CA ARG A 116 -11.83 8.26 5.82
C ARG A 116 -13.28 8.63 6.10
N ILE A 117 -14.15 8.24 5.18
CA ILE A 117 -15.60 8.41 5.29
C ILE A 117 -16.25 7.04 5.38
N GLU A 118 -17.24 6.92 6.26
CA GLU A 118 -17.97 5.67 6.50
C GLU A 118 -19.46 5.92 6.30
N HIS A 119 -20.11 4.95 5.64
CA HIS A 119 -21.56 4.88 5.49
C HIS A 119 -21.99 3.45 5.80
N PRO A 120 -23.23 3.22 6.27
CA PRO A 120 -23.79 1.87 6.33
C PRO A 120 -23.68 1.19 4.95
N GLN A 121 -23.17 -0.04 4.90
CA GLN A 121 -22.99 -0.76 3.63
C GLN A 121 -24.34 -0.99 2.94
N GLU A 122 -25.41 -1.16 3.71
CA GLU A 122 -26.78 -1.30 3.20
C GLU A 122 -27.23 -0.08 2.39
N LEU A 123 -26.80 1.12 2.76
CA LEU A 123 -27.08 2.36 2.02
C LEU A 123 -26.39 2.35 0.65
N ILE A 124 -25.13 1.94 0.60
CA ILE A 124 -24.39 1.87 -0.67
C ILE A 124 -24.97 0.78 -1.57
N ASN A 125 -25.36 -0.37 -0.99
CA ASN A 125 -26.03 -1.45 -1.73
C ASN A 125 -27.33 -0.97 -2.37
N SER A 126 -28.17 -0.22 -1.65
CA SER A 126 -29.44 0.28 -2.19
C SER A 126 -29.24 1.31 -3.31
N ILE A 127 -28.24 2.19 -3.20
CA ILE A 127 -27.91 3.17 -4.24
C ILE A 127 -27.43 2.48 -5.52
N GLN A 128 -26.57 1.46 -5.43
CA GLN A 128 -25.97 0.82 -6.60
C GLN A 128 -26.89 -0.21 -7.26
N TYR A 129 -27.71 -0.93 -6.49
CA TYR A 129 -28.45 -2.09 -6.98
C TYR A 129 -29.97 -1.99 -6.87
N SER A 130 -30.50 -0.93 -6.24
CA SER A 130 -31.95 -0.73 -6.07
C SER A 130 -32.64 -1.98 -5.48
N GLU A 131 -33.65 -2.55 -6.14
CA GLU A 131 -34.38 -3.74 -5.69
C GLU A 131 -33.47 -4.97 -5.46
N LEU A 132 -32.39 -5.09 -6.23
CA LEU A 132 -31.41 -6.18 -6.09
C LEU A 132 -30.53 -6.04 -4.84
N ALA A 133 -30.60 -4.92 -4.11
CA ALA A 133 -29.87 -4.74 -2.86
C ALA A 133 -30.26 -5.78 -1.80
N ALA A 134 -31.52 -6.25 -1.82
CA ALA A 134 -32.00 -7.32 -0.96
C ALA A 134 -31.32 -8.68 -1.26
N GLU A 135 -30.80 -8.86 -2.47
CA GLU A 135 -30.08 -10.06 -2.88
C GLU A 135 -28.57 -10.00 -2.58
N VAL A 136 -28.07 -8.86 -2.10
CA VAL A 136 -26.67 -8.72 -1.66
C VAL A 136 -26.46 -9.59 -0.43
N GLN A 137 -25.85 -10.74 -0.64
CA GLN A 137 -25.44 -11.61 0.46
C GLN A 137 -24.17 -11.06 1.10
N LYS A 138 -23.98 -11.29 2.40
CA LYS A 138 -22.70 -11.11 3.08
C LYS A 138 -21.66 -12.06 2.47
N GLY A 139 -21.04 -11.68 1.35
CA GLY A 139 -20.01 -12.48 0.66
C GLY A 139 -20.24 -12.67 -0.84
N ARG A 140 -19.92 -13.86 -1.35
CA ARG A 140 -19.87 -14.23 -2.78
C ARG A 140 -21.24 -14.66 -3.32
N GLY A 141 -22.27 -13.86 -3.05
CA GLY A 141 -23.58 -14.02 -3.71
C GLY A 141 -23.51 -13.68 -5.21
N ARG A 142 -24.62 -13.86 -5.93
CA ARG A 142 -24.72 -13.43 -7.34
C ARG A 142 -24.50 -11.93 -7.50
N ILE A 143 -24.99 -11.15 -6.54
CA ILE A 143 -24.78 -9.72 -6.44
C ILE A 143 -23.69 -9.50 -5.37
N PRO A 144 -22.50 -8.99 -5.73
CA PRO A 144 -21.44 -8.73 -4.77
C PRO A 144 -21.77 -7.52 -3.91
N VAL A 145 -21.10 -7.40 -2.76
CA VAL A 145 -21.18 -6.20 -1.91
C VAL A 145 -20.80 -4.96 -2.74
N ALA A 146 -21.64 -3.92 -2.68
CA ALA A 146 -21.51 -2.77 -3.57
C ALA A 146 -20.24 -1.96 -3.32
N ASP A 147 -19.62 -1.52 -4.42
CA ASP A 147 -18.53 -0.56 -4.40
C ASP A 147 -18.87 0.73 -5.14
N TYR A 148 -18.02 1.74 -5.01
CA TYR A 148 -18.15 3.00 -5.73
C TYR A 148 -16.78 3.61 -6.03
N ASN A 149 -16.74 4.42 -7.08
CA ASN A 149 -15.64 5.31 -7.40
C ASN A 149 -16.23 6.66 -7.81
N ILE A 150 -15.88 7.73 -7.11
CA ILE A 150 -16.40 9.08 -7.32
C ILE A 150 -15.21 10.02 -7.57
N VAL A 151 -15.37 10.92 -8.54
CA VAL A 151 -14.46 12.01 -8.83
C VAL A 151 -15.28 13.28 -9.02
N LYS A 152 -14.84 14.38 -8.41
CA LYS A 152 -15.44 15.72 -8.57
C LYS A 152 -14.33 16.75 -8.62
N SER A 153 -14.28 17.51 -9.70
CA SER A 153 -13.51 18.75 -9.77
C SER A 153 -14.28 19.84 -9.05
N VAL A 154 -13.63 20.51 -8.10
CA VAL A 154 -14.14 21.66 -7.35
C VAL A 154 -13.44 22.89 -7.91
N GLY A 155 -14.21 23.91 -8.33
CA GLY A 155 -13.68 25.17 -8.88
C GLY A 155 -14.11 25.51 -10.32
N GLU A 156 -14.65 24.56 -11.08
CA GLU A 156 -15.26 24.85 -12.38
C GLU A 156 -16.79 25.01 -12.25
N GLY A 157 -17.27 26.25 -12.13
CA GLY A 157 -18.68 26.61 -12.32
C GLY A 157 -19.51 26.98 -11.08
N GLU A 158 -18.94 27.07 -9.87
CA GLU A 158 -19.64 27.53 -8.65
C GLU A 158 -19.13 28.92 -8.22
N ALA A 159 -19.16 29.87 -9.16
CA ALA A 159 -18.86 31.27 -8.91
C ALA A 159 -20.16 32.09 -8.80
N GLU A 160 -21.00 31.79 -7.81
CA GLU A 160 -21.99 32.76 -7.32
C GLU A 160 -21.97 32.76 -5.79
N ASN A 161 -21.26 33.76 -5.26
CA ASN A 161 -21.36 34.29 -3.89
C ASN A 161 -20.58 33.59 -2.76
N ASP A 162 -19.25 33.57 -2.83
CA ASP A 162 -18.45 33.80 -1.62
C ASP A 162 -17.06 34.36 -1.99
N LEU A 163 -16.84 35.63 -1.63
CA LEU A 163 -15.59 36.37 -1.78
C LEU A 163 -14.63 35.95 -0.65
N ASP A 164 -13.52 35.27 -0.98
CA ASP A 164 -12.17 35.35 -0.34
C ASP A 164 -11.31 34.06 -0.38
N THR A 165 -11.70 33.00 -1.09
CA THR A 165 -10.81 31.84 -1.26
C THR A 165 -10.32 31.74 -2.70
N ALA A 166 -9.02 32.01 -2.89
CA ALA A 166 -8.32 31.82 -4.15
C ALA A 166 -8.67 30.45 -4.75
N GLU A 167 -9.24 30.49 -5.95
CA GLU A 167 -9.62 29.38 -6.81
C GLU A 167 -8.49 28.36 -6.93
N GLN A 168 -8.46 27.37 -6.03
CA GLN A 168 -7.72 26.15 -6.26
C GLN A 168 -8.69 25.17 -6.91
N ASN A 169 -8.59 25.06 -8.23
CA ASN A 169 -9.15 23.90 -8.94
C ASN A 169 -8.58 22.65 -8.27
N CYS A 170 -9.41 21.98 -7.47
CA CYS A 170 -9.02 20.82 -6.69
C CYS A 170 -9.88 19.64 -7.10
N SER A 171 -9.25 18.52 -7.44
CA SER A 171 -9.97 17.29 -7.73
C SER A 171 -10.12 16.47 -6.46
N CYS A 172 -11.35 16.28 -6.01
CA CYS A 172 -11.69 15.35 -4.95
C CYS A 172 -12.06 14.00 -5.56
N TYR A 173 -11.59 12.91 -4.97
CA TYR A 173 -11.91 11.56 -5.44
C TYR A 173 -11.92 10.54 -4.30
N SER A 174 -12.66 9.46 -4.48
CA SER A 174 -12.63 8.30 -3.58
C SER A 174 -11.39 7.46 -3.83
N PHE A 175 -10.70 7.04 -2.77
CA PHE A 175 -9.50 6.20 -2.88
C PHE A 175 -9.55 5.05 -1.87
N CYS A 176 -9.09 3.87 -2.30
CA CYS A 176 -9.01 2.67 -1.45
C CYS A 176 -10.35 2.37 -0.75
N MET A 177 -11.41 2.27 -1.56
CA MET A 177 -12.76 1.96 -1.09
C MET A 177 -12.82 0.48 -0.68
N CYS A 178 -13.29 0.22 0.54
CA CYS A 178 -13.36 -1.12 1.14
C CYS A 178 -14.82 -1.49 1.47
N PRO A 179 -15.53 -2.23 0.59
CA PRO A 179 -16.91 -2.66 0.86
C PRO A 179 -17.01 -3.51 2.14
N GLY A 180 -17.89 -3.12 3.06
CA GLY A 180 -18.09 -3.80 4.35
C GLY A 180 -16.82 -3.90 5.20
N GLY A 181 -15.84 -3.03 4.97
CA GLY A 181 -14.56 -3.01 5.67
C GLY A 181 -14.62 -2.25 6.98
N GLN A 182 -13.43 -2.03 7.55
CA GLN A 182 -13.24 -1.23 8.75
C GLN A 182 -12.11 -0.23 8.50
N VAL A 183 -12.25 0.98 9.05
CA VAL A 183 -11.15 1.94 9.07
C VAL A 183 -10.05 1.42 10.01
N VAL A 184 -8.85 1.28 9.49
CA VAL A 184 -7.68 0.86 10.27
C VAL A 184 -6.95 2.11 10.74
N LEU A 185 -6.75 2.21 12.06
CA LEU A 185 -5.87 3.22 12.63
C LEU A 185 -4.42 2.83 12.31
N THR A 186 -3.70 3.73 11.64
CA THR A 186 -2.27 3.65 11.35
C THR A 186 -1.47 4.60 12.21
#